data_AF-A0A9P8SBP6-F1
#
_entry.id   AF-A0A9P8SBP6-F1
#
_cell.length_a   1.000
_cell.length_b   1.000
_cell.length_c   1.000
_cell.angle_alpha   90.00
_cell.angle_beta   90.00
_cell.angle_gamma   90.00
#
_symmetry.space_group_name_H-M   'P 1'
#
loop_
_entity.id
_entity.type
_entity.pdbx_description
1 polymer ?
#
loop_
_entity_poly.entity_id
_entity_poly.type
_entity_poly.pdbx_seq_one_letter_code
_entity_poly.pdbx_strand_id
1 'polypeptide(L)'
;MSSGVPAERAFNEDSPMDIGIPAPLVSKLVDSYFSNFFYATLLLHPPTFREDLVTGSATKHVVLGVCAVASGLCPDSGQDAHLLNDGASLEWAEKAQALVFAHLAVPKEENLVTLLNLTLFWYRLGQWQRSFLLGTNLFCAARMLNFPDSVSSMDNTLPAETSRRRFWACYILSRLGGMLDGSNATVDALARMPLPQSEREFGNGTLSEKLVKFDSSERNGSFFAEVIRVGSICFTQNAELGIEERLSNMQALDIALRKWRNGLPDMFAFNSTNLEHYQPSEVSQILLINILFHQSLCVLHASIIPLFTFCRIRPGCEDAQIRSAQTAFDHAQHISSLLQKCMASHSEGHSGFIGYSAYCSSAIQLPFLWCQSPDVAAKATANIKTNAQVIRRTGKHWKLISGLEKHLRSLRRYHEVSGYSLQDEPCNVDAAELNRCSGSFDRTRTSVLGHNDIIWKYGQMSECGEIVKLEVDCEVGGLQEDGGLACTTTDLPSWNDIPIDVMDDILAPFCIHDDLENFLAGGYPY
;
A
#
# COMPACT_ATOMS: atom_id res chain seq x y z
N MET A 1 -48.52 50.81 -4.95
CA MET A 1 -48.61 49.35 -4.73
C MET A 1 -48.22 48.66 -6.03
N SER A 2 -47.00 48.12 -6.10
CA SER A 2 -46.68 46.91 -6.86
C SER A 2 -45.24 46.53 -6.47
N SER A 3 -45.10 45.34 -5.93
CA SER A 3 -43.93 44.81 -5.23
C SER A 3 -43.58 43.43 -5.79
N GLY A 4 -42.28 43.15 -5.92
CA GLY A 4 -41.71 41.81 -6.16
C GLY A 4 -41.84 41.34 -7.62
N VAL A 5 -40.87 40.65 -8.23
CA VAL A 5 -39.92 39.64 -7.72
C VAL A 5 -38.67 39.65 -8.65
N PRO A 6 -37.44 39.41 -8.15
CA PRO A 6 -36.27 39.25 -9.01
C PRO A 6 -36.27 37.87 -9.68
N ALA A 7 -35.91 37.82 -10.95
CA ALA A 7 -35.80 36.60 -11.73
C ALA A 7 -34.72 35.65 -11.17
N GLU A 8 -35.11 34.72 -10.32
CA GLU A 8 -34.40 33.45 -10.14
C GLU A 8 -34.41 32.73 -11.49
N ARG A 9 -33.23 32.61 -12.11
CA ARG A 9 -33.03 31.65 -13.19
C ARG A 9 -33.23 30.26 -12.59
N ALA A 10 -34.38 29.67 -12.86
CA ALA A 10 -34.61 28.24 -12.69
C ALA A 10 -33.45 27.49 -13.36
N PHE A 11 -32.75 26.69 -12.57
CA PHE A 11 -31.78 25.72 -13.07
C PHE A 11 -32.53 24.77 -14.00
N ASN A 12 -32.14 24.75 -15.28
CA ASN A 12 -32.58 23.72 -16.21
C ASN A 12 -32.10 22.36 -15.69
N GLU A 13 -33.04 21.46 -15.38
CA GLU A 13 -32.79 20.06 -15.00
C GLU A 13 -32.15 19.22 -16.12
N ASP A 14 -32.06 19.76 -17.34
CA ASP A 14 -31.50 19.08 -18.53
C ASP A 14 -30.08 19.57 -18.90
N SER A 15 -29.20 19.76 -17.92
CA SER A 15 -27.76 19.86 -18.19
C SER A 15 -27.17 18.46 -18.36
N PRO A 16 -26.49 18.12 -19.48
CA PRO A 16 -26.04 16.75 -19.78
C PRO A 16 -25.02 16.18 -18.77
N MET A 17 -24.52 16.98 -17.83
CA MET A 17 -23.69 16.53 -16.71
C MET A 17 -24.21 17.04 -15.37
N ASP A 18 -25.48 16.79 -15.03
CA ASP A 18 -25.89 16.86 -13.62
C ASP A 18 -25.35 15.62 -12.86
N ILE A 19 -24.16 15.80 -12.29
CA ILE A 19 -23.48 14.79 -11.46
C ILE A 19 -24.00 14.84 -10.02
N GLY A 20 -24.68 15.92 -9.62
CA GLY A 20 -25.07 16.19 -8.23
C GLY A 20 -23.92 16.68 -7.35
N ILE A 21 -22.82 17.17 -7.94
CA ILE A 21 -21.65 17.71 -7.21
C ILE A 21 -21.38 19.13 -7.72
N PRO A 22 -21.25 20.14 -6.84
CA PRO A 22 -20.90 21.50 -7.25
C PRO A 22 -19.59 21.55 -8.05
N ALA A 23 -19.57 22.25 -9.17
CA ALA A 23 -18.39 22.33 -10.05
C ALA A 23 -17.09 22.79 -9.36
N PRO A 24 -17.10 23.77 -8.42
CA PRO A 24 -15.89 24.14 -7.67
C PRO A 24 -15.34 23.00 -6.83
N LEU A 25 -16.23 22.20 -6.23
CA LEU A 25 -15.85 21.03 -5.44
C LEU A 25 -15.26 19.93 -6.33
N VAL A 26 -15.85 19.69 -7.52
CA VAL A 26 -15.28 18.75 -8.50
C VAL A 26 -13.85 19.15 -8.86
N SER A 27 -13.58 20.42 -9.18
CA SER A 27 -12.22 20.89 -9.52
C SER A 27 -11.23 20.61 -8.39
N LYS A 28 -11.60 20.94 -7.15
CA LYS A 28 -10.75 20.71 -5.97
C LYS A 28 -10.48 19.23 -5.71
N LEU A 29 -11.50 18.38 -5.87
CA LEU A 29 -11.35 16.92 -5.73
C LEU A 29 -10.45 16.36 -6.83
N VAL A 30 -10.57 16.85 -8.06
CA VAL A 30 -9.71 16.44 -9.17
C VAL A 30 -8.25 16.85 -8.92
N ASP A 31 -8.00 18.04 -8.36
CA ASP A 31 -6.67 18.47 -7.95
C ASP A 31 -6.07 17.54 -6.89
N SER A 32 -6.86 17.20 -5.86
CA SER A 32 -6.44 16.26 -4.81
C SER A 32 -6.18 14.86 -5.38
N TYR A 33 -7.03 14.38 -6.29
CA TYR A 33 -6.86 13.08 -6.95
C TYR A 33 -5.51 12.97 -7.65
N PHE A 34 -5.16 13.93 -8.52
CA PHE A 34 -3.88 13.88 -9.24
C PHE A 34 -2.67 14.14 -8.35
N SER A 35 -2.84 14.82 -7.22
CA SER A 35 -1.74 15.12 -6.29
C SER A 35 -1.44 13.95 -5.35
N ASN A 36 -2.46 13.22 -4.92
CA ASN A 36 -2.37 12.29 -3.77
C ASN A 36 -2.67 10.83 -4.12
N PHE A 37 -3.33 10.55 -5.26
CA PHE A 37 -3.69 9.19 -5.62
C PHE A 37 -2.66 8.55 -6.57
N PHE A 38 -2.01 7.48 -6.09
CA PHE A 38 -0.95 6.77 -6.80
C PHE A 38 -1.33 6.35 -8.23
N TYR A 39 -2.57 5.91 -8.48
CA TYR A 39 -3.00 5.43 -9.79
C TYR A 39 -3.50 6.54 -10.73
N ALA A 40 -3.57 7.80 -10.28
CA ALA A 40 -4.24 8.86 -11.03
C ALA A 40 -3.70 9.04 -12.45
N THR A 41 -2.38 9.18 -12.59
CA THR A 41 -1.68 9.38 -13.87
C THR A 41 -1.41 8.08 -14.63
N LEU A 42 -1.78 6.93 -14.07
CA LEU A 42 -1.88 5.67 -14.80
C LEU A 42 -3.24 5.51 -15.48
N LEU A 43 -4.29 6.12 -14.93
CA LEU A 43 -5.66 5.96 -15.41
C LEU A 43 -6.12 7.09 -16.33
N LEU A 44 -5.68 8.32 -16.05
CA LEU A 44 -6.14 9.53 -16.71
C LEU A 44 -4.96 10.47 -17.02
N HIS A 45 -5.02 11.12 -18.18
CA HIS A 45 -4.14 12.23 -18.51
C HIS A 45 -4.70 13.53 -17.92
N PRO A 46 -3.99 14.25 -17.02
CA PRO A 46 -4.58 15.35 -16.25
C PRO A 46 -5.12 16.51 -17.10
N PRO A 47 -4.37 17.04 -18.09
CA PRO A 47 -4.89 18.11 -18.96
C PRO A 47 -6.15 17.70 -19.73
N THR A 48 -6.14 16.52 -20.36
CA THR A 48 -7.29 16.03 -21.15
C THR A 48 -8.51 15.82 -20.28
N PHE A 49 -8.36 15.22 -19.11
CA PHE A 49 -9.51 15.00 -18.22
C PHE A 49 -10.12 16.32 -17.72
N ARG A 50 -9.31 17.35 -17.48
CA ARG A 50 -9.81 18.69 -17.11
C ARG A 50 -10.55 19.36 -18.25
N GLU A 51 -10.05 19.24 -19.48
CA GLU A 51 -10.74 19.71 -20.67
C GLU A 51 -12.08 18.99 -20.86
N ASP A 52 -12.11 17.66 -20.65
CA ASP A 52 -13.33 16.87 -20.72
C ASP A 52 -14.38 17.28 -19.68
N LEU A 53 -13.94 17.71 -18.49
CA LEU A 53 -14.83 18.26 -17.45
C LEU A 53 -15.43 19.61 -17.85
N VAL A 54 -14.62 20.50 -18.45
CA VAL A 54 -15.07 21.83 -18.90
C VAL A 54 -16.03 21.72 -20.08
N THR A 55 -15.74 20.82 -21.01
CA THR A 55 -16.57 20.60 -22.21
C THR A 55 -17.79 19.72 -21.94
N GLY A 56 -17.86 19.06 -20.78
CA GLY A 56 -18.94 18.15 -20.42
C GLY A 56 -18.90 16.81 -21.14
N SER A 57 -17.78 16.45 -21.77
CA SER A 57 -17.57 15.16 -22.45
C SER A 57 -17.16 14.03 -21.50
N ALA A 58 -16.71 14.38 -20.28
CA ALA A 58 -16.22 13.40 -19.32
C ALA A 58 -17.29 12.35 -18.95
N THR A 59 -16.91 11.08 -18.92
CA THR A 59 -17.83 9.99 -18.58
C THR A 59 -18.28 10.09 -17.11
N LYS A 60 -19.60 10.17 -16.88
CA LYS A 60 -20.20 10.40 -15.56
C LYS A 60 -19.69 9.46 -14.45
N HIS A 61 -19.60 8.15 -14.72
CA HIS A 61 -19.13 7.19 -13.72
C HIS A 61 -17.64 7.35 -13.39
N VAL A 62 -16.83 7.87 -14.34
CA VAL A 62 -15.42 8.20 -14.09
C VAL A 62 -15.32 9.40 -13.16
N VAL A 63 -16.08 10.47 -13.41
CA VAL A 63 -16.06 11.67 -12.56
C VAL A 63 -16.49 11.36 -11.14
N LEU A 64 -17.58 10.60 -10.97
CA LEU A 64 -18.04 10.15 -9.66
C LEU A 64 -17.00 9.30 -8.92
N GLY A 65 -16.36 8.35 -9.62
CA GLY A 65 -15.31 7.51 -9.05
C GLY A 65 -14.07 8.31 -8.62
N VAL A 66 -13.65 9.28 -9.44
CA VAL A 66 -12.57 10.22 -9.09
C VAL A 66 -12.91 11.03 -7.85
N CYS A 67 -14.11 11.60 -7.79
CA CYS A 67 -14.57 12.40 -6.65
C CYS A 67 -14.65 11.56 -5.36
N ALA A 68 -15.18 10.34 -5.44
CA ALA A 68 -15.27 9.43 -4.29
C ALA A 68 -13.90 9.09 -3.70
N VAL A 69 -12.92 8.74 -4.54
CA VAL A 69 -11.54 8.46 -4.11
C VAL A 69 -10.88 9.71 -3.52
N ALA A 70 -11.00 10.85 -4.22
CA ALA A 70 -10.40 12.10 -3.81
C ALA A 70 -10.91 12.61 -2.46
N SER A 71 -12.18 12.36 -2.14
CA SER A 71 -12.79 12.76 -0.87
C SER A 71 -12.00 12.22 0.32
N GLY A 72 -11.58 10.94 0.26
CA GLY A 72 -10.80 10.33 1.34
C GLY A 72 -9.33 10.76 1.38
N LEU A 73 -8.85 11.51 0.38
CA LEU A 73 -7.47 12.00 0.27
C LEU A 73 -7.35 13.50 0.61
N CYS A 74 -8.48 14.20 0.78
CA CYS A 74 -8.47 15.61 1.15
C CYS A 74 -8.20 15.76 2.66
N PRO A 75 -7.33 16.68 3.08
CA PRO A 75 -7.13 16.99 4.50
C PRO A 75 -8.41 17.57 5.13
N ASP A 76 -8.73 17.14 6.35
CA ASP A 76 -9.95 17.50 7.10
C ASP A 76 -10.06 19.00 7.46
N SER A 77 -9.04 19.81 7.17
CA SER A 77 -8.90 21.20 7.65
C SER A 77 -9.53 22.27 6.74
N GLY A 78 -10.36 21.91 5.77
CA GLY A 78 -10.98 22.84 4.82
C GLY A 78 -12.39 23.33 5.20
N GLN A 79 -12.79 24.49 4.68
CA GLN A 79 -14.17 25.00 4.76
C GLN A 79 -15.22 24.00 4.21
N ASP A 80 -14.81 23.10 3.31
CA ASP A 80 -15.65 22.06 2.69
C ASP A 80 -15.74 20.75 3.51
N ALA A 81 -15.16 20.69 4.71
CA ALA A 81 -15.16 19.48 5.53
C ALA A 81 -16.59 18.94 5.78
N HIS A 82 -17.58 19.83 5.91
CA HIS A 82 -18.99 19.47 6.02
C HIS A 82 -19.54 18.77 4.76
N LEU A 83 -19.10 19.15 3.56
CA LEU A 83 -19.52 18.52 2.29
C LEU A 83 -18.88 17.14 2.07
N LEU A 84 -17.74 16.87 2.72
CA LEU A 84 -17.00 15.62 2.60
C LEU A 84 -17.31 14.63 3.74
N ASN A 85 -17.81 15.12 4.89
CA ASN A 85 -18.08 14.31 6.08
C ASN A 85 -19.45 13.61 6.09
N ASP A 86 -20.40 14.00 5.24
CA ASP A 86 -21.79 13.52 5.28
C ASP A 86 -22.04 12.26 4.42
N GLY A 87 -21.05 11.37 4.28
CA GLY A 87 -21.22 10.12 3.49
C GLY A 87 -21.36 10.33 1.98
N ALA A 88 -21.25 11.56 1.47
CA ALA A 88 -21.35 11.90 0.05
C ALA A 88 -20.40 11.07 -0.83
N SER A 89 -19.19 10.76 -0.35
CA SER A 89 -18.25 9.90 -1.07
C SER A 89 -18.76 8.48 -1.30
N LEU A 90 -19.55 7.94 -0.35
CA LEU A 90 -20.18 6.62 -0.49
C LEU A 90 -21.26 6.68 -1.56
N GLU A 91 -22.12 7.70 -1.53
CA GLU A 91 -23.16 7.88 -2.53
C GLU A 91 -22.57 8.01 -3.95
N TRP A 92 -21.49 8.78 -4.11
CA TRP A 92 -20.80 8.91 -5.38
C TRP A 92 -20.20 7.59 -5.85
N ALA A 93 -19.58 6.83 -4.95
CA ALA A 93 -19.02 5.52 -5.26
C ALA A 93 -20.11 4.50 -5.64
N GLU A 94 -21.25 4.51 -4.96
CA GLU A 94 -22.39 3.64 -5.25
C GLU A 94 -23.03 3.96 -6.58
N LYS A 95 -23.24 5.25 -6.88
CA LYS A 95 -23.75 5.72 -8.17
C LYS A 95 -22.77 5.39 -9.30
N ALA A 96 -21.46 5.58 -9.10
CA ALA A 96 -20.44 5.19 -10.06
C ALA A 96 -20.47 3.67 -10.33
N GLN A 97 -20.63 2.86 -9.29
CA GLN A 97 -20.73 1.41 -9.41
C GLN A 97 -21.97 0.97 -10.19
N ALA A 98 -23.14 1.53 -9.87
CA ALA A 98 -24.37 1.21 -10.57
C ALA A 98 -24.25 1.51 -12.07
N LEU A 99 -23.68 2.67 -12.40
CA LEU A 99 -23.45 3.08 -13.79
C LEU A 99 -22.44 2.19 -14.50
N VAL A 100 -21.30 1.86 -13.88
CA VAL A 100 -20.27 1.03 -14.53
C VAL A 100 -20.78 -0.39 -14.79
N PHE A 101 -21.57 -0.95 -13.88
CA PHE A 101 -22.18 -2.28 -14.04
C PHE A 101 -23.27 -2.31 -15.11
N ALA A 102 -24.04 -1.24 -15.27
CA ALA A 102 -25.04 -1.12 -16.33
C ALA A 102 -24.44 -1.24 -17.74
N HIS A 103 -23.15 -0.90 -17.90
CA HIS A 103 -22.45 -0.91 -19.19
C HIS A 103 -21.37 -1.99 -19.29
N LEU A 104 -21.24 -2.88 -18.30
CA LEU A 104 -20.10 -3.81 -18.23
C LEU A 104 -20.15 -4.92 -19.30
N ALA A 105 -21.32 -5.22 -19.87
CA ALA A 105 -21.48 -6.23 -20.90
C ALA A 105 -20.76 -5.89 -22.22
N VAL A 106 -20.50 -4.60 -22.47
CA VAL A 106 -19.73 -4.11 -23.61
C VAL A 106 -18.72 -3.09 -23.07
N PRO A 107 -17.62 -3.55 -22.45
CA PRO A 107 -16.73 -2.68 -21.71
C PRO A 107 -15.98 -1.74 -22.66
N LYS A 108 -15.74 -0.53 -22.17
CA LYS A 108 -14.84 0.49 -22.73
C LYS A 108 -13.71 0.75 -21.74
N GLU A 109 -12.67 1.46 -22.19
CA GLU A 109 -11.53 1.75 -21.32
C GLU A 109 -11.91 2.62 -20.10
N GLU A 110 -12.93 3.48 -20.20
CA GLU A 110 -13.44 4.28 -19.08
C GLU A 110 -14.00 3.40 -17.95
N ASN A 111 -14.50 2.20 -18.29
CA ASN A 111 -14.91 1.23 -17.28
C ASN A 111 -13.70 0.78 -16.45
N LEU A 112 -12.52 0.61 -17.06
CA LEU A 112 -11.30 0.24 -16.33
C LEU A 112 -10.91 1.29 -15.29
N VAL A 113 -10.97 2.57 -15.66
CA VAL A 113 -10.70 3.70 -14.75
C VAL A 113 -11.62 3.64 -13.53
N THR A 114 -12.91 3.42 -13.77
CA THR A 114 -13.92 3.41 -12.70
C THR A 114 -13.81 2.17 -11.82
N LEU A 115 -13.65 0.99 -12.43
CA LEU A 115 -13.49 -0.27 -11.70
C LEU A 115 -12.24 -0.24 -10.81
N LEU A 116 -11.10 0.28 -11.29
CA LEU A 116 -9.88 0.38 -10.49
C LEU A 116 -10.03 1.37 -9.33
N ASN A 117 -10.59 2.55 -9.60
CA ASN A 117 -10.86 3.55 -8.55
C ASN A 117 -11.77 2.98 -7.46
N LEU A 118 -12.86 2.33 -7.85
CA LEU A 118 -13.80 1.74 -6.90
C LEU A 118 -13.20 0.53 -6.16
N THR A 119 -12.38 -0.28 -6.83
CA THR A 119 -11.65 -1.38 -6.17
C THR A 119 -10.86 -0.85 -4.99
N LEU A 120 -10.05 0.19 -5.22
CA LEU A 120 -9.23 0.79 -4.17
C LEU A 120 -10.05 1.56 -3.13
N PHE A 121 -11.13 2.23 -3.54
CA PHE A 121 -12.05 2.90 -2.62
C PHE A 121 -12.68 1.92 -1.62
N TRP A 122 -13.26 0.82 -2.11
CA TRP A 122 -13.89 -0.17 -1.25
C TRP A 122 -12.87 -0.98 -0.44
N TYR A 123 -11.71 -1.26 -1.01
CA TYR A 123 -10.59 -1.87 -0.30
C TYR A 123 -10.14 -1.01 0.90
N ARG A 124 -9.98 0.29 0.68
CA ARG A 124 -9.61 1.27 1.70
C ARG A 124 -10.55 1.22 2.92
N LEU A 125 -11.85 1.11 2.66
CA LEU A 125 -12.90 1.03 3.66
C LEU A 125 -13.07 -0.35 4.31
N GLY A 126 -12.37 -1.38 3.83
CA GLY A 126 -12.49 -2.76 4.31
C GLY A 126 -13.67 -3.55 3.75
N GLN A 127 -14.25 -3.07 2.65
CA GLN A 127 -15.32 -3.77 1.93
C GLN A 127 -14.69 -4.79 0.97
N TRP A 128 -14.07 -5.84 1.54
CA TRP A 128 -13.21 -6.80 0.83
C TRP A 128 -13.91 -7.47 -0.35
N GLN A 129 -15.11 -8.01 -0.14
CA GLN A 129 -15.96 -8.66 -1.15
C GLN A 129 -16.27 -7.75 -2.33
N ARG A 130 -16.62 -6.51 -2.03
CA ARG A 130 -16.94 -5.50 -3.04
C ARG A 130 -15.70 -5.11 -3.84
N SER A 131 -14.58 -4.88 -3.15
CA SER A 131 -13.28 -4.63 -3.77
C SER A 131 -12.86 -5.76 -4.71
N PHE A 132 -12.87 -7.00 -4.24
CA PHE A 132 -12.49 -8.18 -5.03
C PHE A 132 -13.37 -8.34 -6.27
N LEU A 133 -14.68 -8.18 -6.13
CA LEU A 133 -15.62 -8.28 -7.24
C LEU A 133 -15.31 -7.22 -8.31
N LEU A 134 -15.10 -5.97 -7.91
CA LEU A 134 -14.74 -4.88 -8.83
C LEU A 134 -13.39 -5.11 -9.50
N GLY A 135 -12.39 -5.56 -8.74
CA GLY A 135 -11.06 -5.88 -9.26
C GLY A 135 -11.09 -7.06 -10.23
N THR A 136 -11.91 -8.08 -9.97
CA THR A 136 -12.11 -9.20 -10.91
C THR A 136 -12.76 -8.72 -12.20
N ASN A 137 -13.80 -7.88 -12.10
CA ASN A 137 -14.46 -7.29 -13.27
C ASN A 137 -13.54 -6.35 -14.06
N LEU A 138 -12.61 -5.65 -13.42
CA LEU A 138 -11.55 -4.89 -14.10
C LEU A 138 -10.72 -5.80 -15.01
N PHE A 139 -10.30 -6.96 -14.52
CA PHE A 139 -9.53 -7.92 -15.32
C PHE A 139 -10.36 -8.56 -16.43
N CYS A 140 -11.63 -8.88 -16.18
CA CYS A 140 -12.55 -9.35 -17.23
C CYS A 140 -12.72 -8.30 -18.33
N ALA A 141 -12.98 -7.04 -17.97
CA ALA A 141 -13.13 -5.94 -18.91
C ALA A 141 -11.85 -5.69 -19.72
N ALA A 142 -10.68 -5.69 -19.08
CA ALA A 142 -9.39 -5.55 -19.77
C ALA A 142 -9.16 -6.68 -20.79
N ARG A 143 -9.53 -7.92 -20.44
CA ARG A 143 -9.44 -9.06 -21.36
C ARG A 143 -10.41 -8.92 -22.54
N MET A 144 -11.64 -8.45 -22.30
CA MET A 144 -12.62 -8.18 -23.36
C MET A 144 -12.17 -7.05 -24.31
N LEU A 145 -11.39 -6.10 -23.82
CA LEU A 145 -10.72 -5.04 -24.59
C LEU A 145 -9.44 -5.51 -25.31
N ASN A 146 -9.14 -6.82 -25.25
CA ASN A 146 -7.97 -7.46 -25.85
C ASN A 146 -6.63 -6.93 -25.30
N PHE A 147 -6.56 -6.54 -24.03
CA PHE A 147 -5.29 -6.19 -23.38
C PHE A 147 -4.51 -7.47 -23.03
N PRO A 148 -3.17 -7.51 -23.24
CA PRO A 148 -2.31 -6.42 -23.70
C PRO A 148 -2.23 -6.21 -25.22
N ASP A 149 -2.69 -7.16 -26.03
CA ASP A 149 -2.39 -7.18 -27.47
C ASP A 149 -2.84 -5.91 -28.21
N SER A 150 -4.01 -5.35 -27.88
CA SER A 150 -4.52 -4.11 -28.48
C SER A 150 -3.72 -2.85 -28.12
N VAL A 151 -2.94 -2.88 -27.04
CA VAL A 151 -2.14 -1.74 -26.53
C VAL A 151 -0.63 -1.97 -26.66
N SER A 152 -0.22 -3.09 -27.26
CA SER A 152 1.18 -3.47 -27.45
C SER A 152 1.86 -2.78 -28.65
N SER A 153 1.12 -1.97 -29.40
CA SER A 153 1.63 -1.26 -30.57
C SER A 153 2.71 -0.24 -30.19
N MET A 154 3.60 0.04 -31.15
CA MET A 154 4.60 1.12 -31.02
C MET A 154 4.02 2.50 -31.36
N ASP A 155 2.70 2.65 -31.28
CA ASP A 155 2.01 3.92 -31.46
C ASP A 155 2.37 4.87 -30.30
N ASN A 156 3.00 5.99 -30.62
CA ASN A 156 3.45 6.96 -29.63
C ASN A 156 2.50 8.16 -29.50
N THR A 157 1.22 8.00 -29.82
CA THR A 157 0.20 9.02 -29.57
C THR A 157 -0.22 9.04 -28.09
N LEU A 158 -0.69 10.20 -27.63
CA LEU A 158 -1.17 10.39 -26.25
C LEU A 158 -2.33 9.44 -25.86
N PRO A 159 -3.32 9.16 -26.73
CA PRO A 159 -4.32 8.13 -26.45
C PRO A 159 -3.70 6.73 -26.29
N ALA A 160 -2.77 6.32 -27.16
CA ALA A 160 -2.11 5.02 -27.06
C ALA A 160 -1.29 4.89 -25.76
N GLU A 161 -0.59 5.95 -25.34
CA GLU A 161 0.10 5.99 -24.05
C GLU A 161 -0.86 5.89 -22.87
N THR A 162 -2.02 6.55 -22.95
CA THR A 162 -3.06 6.46 -21.91
C THR A 162 -3.61 5.04 -21.80
N SER A 163 -3.89 4.37 -22.93
CA SER A 163 -4.35 2.97 -22.94
C SER A 163 -3.29 2.01 -22.39
N ARG A 164 -2.01 2.20 -22.73
CA ARG A 164 -0.90 1.42 -22.15
C ARG A 164 -0.78 1.59 -20.64
N ARG A 165 -0.89 2.83 -20.16
CA ARG A 165 -0.86 3.13 -18.72
C ARG A 165 -2.01 2.45 -17.97
N ARG A 166 -3.21 2.38 -18.57
CA ARG A 166 -4.36 1.65 -18.00
C ARG A 166 -4.08 0.15 -17.89
N PHE A 167 -3.43 -0.47 -18.90
CA PHE A 167 -2.95 -1.84 -18.79
C PHE A 167 -1.97 -2.01 -17.63
N TRP A 168 -0.97 -1.13 -17.54
CA TRP A 168 0.02 -1.19 -16.45
C TRP A 168 -0.60 -0.92 -15.07
N ALA A 169 -1.66 -0.13 -14.98
CA ALA A 169 -2.44 0.05 -13.76
C ALA A 169 -3.04 -1.28 -13.27
N CYS A 170 -3.66 -2.04 -14.18
CA CYS A 170 -4.18 -3.38 -13.90
C CYS A 170 -3.05 -4.33 -13.47
N TYR A 171 -1.91 -4.30 -14.17
CA TYR A 171 -0.74 -5.11 -13.82
C TYR A 171 -0.23 -4.80 -12.42
N ILE A 172 -0.02 -3.52 -12.09
CA ILE A 172 0.46 -3.09 -10.78
C ILE A 172 -0.54 -3.49 -9.68
N LEU A 173 -1.85 -3.33 -9.91
CA LEU A 173 -2.88 -3.77 -8.97
C LEU A 173 -2.81 -5.28 -8.70
N SER A 174 -2.64 -6.12 -9.72
CA SER A 174 -2.47 -7.57 -9.53
C SER A 174 -1.19 -7.89 -8.73
N ARG A 175 -0.05 -7.28 -9.12
CA ARG A 175 1.27 -7.60 -8.56
C ARG A 175 1.49 -7.09 -7.14
N LEU A 176 1.07 -5.86 -6.85
CA LEU A 176 1.25 -5.25 -5.52
C LEU A 176 0.04 -5.47 -4.62
N GLY A 177 -1.13 -5.75 -5.21
CA GLY A 177 -2.36 -5.95 -4.46
C GLY A 177 -2.57 -7.36 -3.95
N GLY A 178 -1.87 -8.40 -4.44
CA GLY A 178 -1.94 -9.80 -3.94
C GLY A 178 -3.32 -10.49 -3.98
N MET A 179 -4.38 -9.74 -4.26
CA MET A 179 -5.77 -10.17 -4.13
C MET A 179 -6.25 -10.96 -5.36
N LEU A 180 -5.53 -10.84 -6.49
CA LEU A 180 -5.96 -11.30 -7.80
C LEU A 180 -4.81 -12.08 -8.43
N ASP A 181 -4.79 -13.39 -8.17
CA ASP A 181 -3.89 -14.35 -8.80
C ASP A 181 -4.27 -14.51 -10.27
N GLY A 182 -3.50 -13.87 -11.15
CA GLY A 182 -3.72 -13.99 -12.59
C GLY A 182 -3.18 -12.79 -13.34
N SER A 183 -1.91 -12.86 -13.77
CA SER A 183 -1.48 -12.03 -14.88
C SER A 183 -2.30 -12.43 -16.10
N ASN A 184 -3.17 -11.54 -16.58
CA ASN A 184 -3.87 -11.73 -17.86
C ASN A 184 -2.92 -11.74 -19.08
N ALA A 185 -1.64 -11.41 -18.89
CA ALA A 185 -0.63 -11.35 -19.92
C ALA A 185 0.38 -12.50 -19.77
N THR A 186 0.70 -13.16 -20.89
CA THR A 186 1.80 -14.13 -20.97
C THR A 186 3.14 -13.42 -20.80
N VAL A 187 4.18 -14.15 -20.38
CA VAL A 187 5.56 -13.62 -20.28
C VAL A 187 5.99 -12.98 -21.61
N ASP A 188 5.65 -13.64 -22.71
CA ASP A 188 5.96 -13.20 -24.07
C ASP A 188 5.24 -11.89 -24.45
N ALA A 189 3.97 -11.76 -24.06
CA ALA A 189 3.21 -10.54 -24.29
C ALA A 189 3.77 -9.38 -23.45
N LEU A 190 4.10 -9.63 -22.17
CA LEU A 190 4.72 -8.64 -21.29
C LEU A 190 6.05 -8.14 -21.84
N ALA A 191 6.91 -9.02 -22.34
CA ALA A 191 8.22 -8.65 -22.91
C ALA A 191 8.09 -7.62 -24.05
N ARG A 192 7.04 -7.73 -24.87
CA ARG A 192 6.81 -6.80 -26.00
C ARG A 192 6.20 -5.47 -25.58
N MET A 193 5.58 -5.38 -24.40
CA MET A 193 4.84 -4.19 -23.99
C MET A 193 5.75 -2.98 -23.77
N PRO A 194 5.46 -1.83 -24.38
CA PRO A 194 6.11 -0.57 -24.04
C PRO A 194 5.81 -0.18 -22.58
N LEU A 195 6.83 0.21 -21.84
CA LEU A 195 6.71 0.75 -20.50
C LEU A 195 6.13 2.18 -20.54
N PRO A 196 5.48 2.65 -19.46
CA PRO A 196 5.04 4.04 -19.36
C PRO A 196 6.22 4.99 -19.57
N GLN A 197 5.98 6.09 -20.26
CA GLN A 197 6.95 7.18 -20.40
C GLN A 197 7.05 8.01 -19.12
N SER A 198 7.99 8.95 -19.07
CA SER A 198 8.18 9.84 -17.92
C SER A 198 6.86 10.53 -17.54
N GLU A 199 6.56 10.60 -16.25
CA GLU A 199 5.34 11.25 -15.74
C GLU A 199 5.30 12.75 -16.11
N ARG A 200 6.48 13.38 -16.22
CA ARG A 200 6.62 14.78 -16.67
C ARG A 200 6.28 14.92 -18.16
N GLU A 201 6.83 14.06 -19.00
CA GLU A 201 6.59 14.04 -20.44
C GLU A 201 5.11 13.77 -20.74
N PHE A 202 4.55 12.75 -20.09
CA PHE A 202 3.14 12.42 -20.20
C PHE A 202 2.25 13.56 -19.74
N GLY A 203 2.51 14.17 -18.57
CA GLY A 203 1.71 15.28 -18.06
C GLY A 203 1.74 16.55 -18.92
N ASN A 204 2.82 16.75 -19.69
CA ASN A 204 2.95 17.85 -20.64
C ASN A 204 2.41 17.52 -22.03
N GLY A 205 2.03 16.27 -22.30
CA GLY A 205 1.66 15.79 -23.63
C GLY A 205 2.83 15.72 -24.62
N THR A 206 4.08 15.78 -24.14
CA THR A 206 5.30 15.75 -24.95
C THR A 206 5.97 14.38 -24.86
N LEU A 207 5.50 13.43 -25.67
CA LEU A 207 5.96 12.04 -25.64
C LEU A 207 7.31 11.87 -26.35
N SER A 208 8.23 11.11 -25.73
CA SER A 208 9.53 10.78 -26.32
C SER A 208 9.39 9.88 -27.54
N GLU A 209 10.15 10.10 -28.60
CA GLU A 209 10.06 9.32 -29.85
C GLU A 209 10.39 7.83 -29.67
N LYS A 210 11.23 7.51 -28.68
CA LYS A 210 11.68 6.13 -28.44
C LYS A 210 10.91 5.48 -27.31
N LEU A 211 10.11 4.47 -27.66
CA LEU A 211 9.42 3.62 -26.69
C LEU A 211 10.35 2.53 -26.16
N VAL A 212 10.56 2.52 -24.84
CA VAL A 212 11.32 1.49 -24.12
C VAL A 212 10.37 0.34 -23.74
N LYS A 213 10.75 -0.90 -24.05
CA LYS A 213 9.95 -2.09 -23.73
C LYS A 213 10.27 -2.63 -22.35
N PHE A 214 9.40 -3.49 -21.84
CA PHE A 214 9.54 -4.14 -20.53
C PHE A 214 10.87 -4.91 -20.39
N ASP A 215 11.28 -5.65 -21.41
CA ASP A 215 12.52 -6.46 -21.42
C ASP A 215 13.80 -5.66 -21.69
N SER A 216 13.67 -4.39 -22.07
CA SER A 216 14.79 -3.56 -22.49
C SER A 216 15.70 -3.21 -21.31
N SER A 217 17.02 -3.24 -21.51
CA SER A 217 17.96 -2.79 -20.47
C SER A 217 17.94 -1.27 -20.26
N GLU A 218 17.52 -0.53 -21.28
CA GLU A 218 17.38 0.93 -21.26
C GLU A 218 16.34 1.39 -20.23
N ARG A 219 16.55 2.58 -19.68
CA ARG A 219 15.64 3.23 -18.72
C ARG A 219 15.23 4.58 -19.26
N ASN A 220 13.94 4.90 -19.14
CA ASN A 220 13.33 6.13 -19.66
C ASN A 220 13.05 7.17 -18.55
N GLY A 221 13.49 6.91 -17.31
CA GLY A 221 13.26 7.80 -16.17
C GLY A 221 11.81 7.85 -15.67
N SER A 222 10.92 6.98 -16.15
CA SER A 222 9.57 6.86 -15.58
C SER A 222 9.59 6.17 -14.23
N PHE A 223 8.92 6.77 -13.26
CA PHE A 223 8.67 6.17 -11.96
C PHE A 223 7.87 4.87 -12.09
N PHE A 224 6.77 4.88 -12.86
CA PHE A 224 5.94 3.67 -13.02
C PHE A 224 6.66 2.56 -13.77
N ALA A 225 7.50 2.88 -14.76
CA ALA A 225 8.32 1.89 -15.44
C ALA A 225 9.19 1.10 -14.45
N GLU A 226 9.75 1.78 -13.45
CA GLU A 226 10.58 1.13 -12.43
C GLU A 226 9.76 0.35 -11.40
N VAL A 227 8.59 0.86 -11.00
CA VAL A 227 7.65 0.11 -10.15
C VAL A 227 7.20 -1.20 -10.83
N ILE A 228 6.94 -1.15 -12.13
CA ILE A 228 6.56 -2.34 -12.93
C ILE A 228 7.71 -3.35 -12.95
N ARG A 229 8.95 -2.90 -13.22
CA ARG A 229 10.12 -3.76 -13.27
C ARG A 229 10.37 -4.45 -11.94
N VAL A 230 10.42 -3.69 -10.84
CA VAL A 230 10.64 -4.30 -9.52
C VAL A 230 9.49 -5.23 -9.16
N GLY A 231 8.23 -4.82 -9.39
CA GLY A 231 7.03 -5.62 -9.11
C GLY A 231 6.94 -6.95 -9.88
N SER A 232 7.61 -7.06 -11.03
CA SER A 232 7.75 -8.33 -11.75
C SER A 232 8.69 -9.33 -11.08
N ILE A 233 9.62 -8.84 -10.24
CA ILE A 233 10.59 -9.64 -9.49
C ILE A 233 10.01 -9.96 -8.10
N CYS A 234 9.41 -8.96 -7.44
CA CYS A 234 8.82 -9.09 -6.11
C CYS A 234 7.75 -10.19 -6.04
N PHE A 235 7.62 -10.86 -4.90
CA PHE A 235 6.49 -11.75 -4.60
C PHE A 235 6.25 -12.88 -5.65
N THR A 236 7.29 -13.31 -6.36
CA THR A 236 7.26 -14.42 -7.34
C THR A 236 7.65 -15.78 -6.75
N GLN A 237 7.82 -15.84 -5.43
CA GLN A 237 8.22 -17.09 -4.79
C GLN A 237 7.11 -18.14 -4.87
N ASN A 238 7.49 -19.33 -5.32
CA ASN A 238 6.63 -20.49 -5.23
C ASN A 238 7.00 -21.29 -3.96
N ALA A 239 6.08 -21.29 -2.98
CA ALA A 239 6.24 -22.00 -1.72
C ALA A 239 6.10 -23.53 -1.86
N GLU A 240 5.61 -24.02 -3.01
CA GLU A 240 5.42 -25.45 -3.30
C GLU A 240 6.71 -26.14 -3.78
N LEU A 241 7.77 -25.37 -4.08
CA LEU A 241 9.05 -25.91 -4.53
C LEU A 241 9.76 -26.68 -3.41
N GLY A 242 10.53 -27.70 -3.80
CA GLY A 242 11.47 -28.36 -2.89
C GLY A 242 12.51 -27.38 -2.35
N ILE A 243 13.10 -27.67 -1.18
CA ILE A 243 13.98 -26.71 -0.48
C ILE A 243 15.18 -26.25 -1.30
N GLU A 244 15.83 -27.15 -2.05
CA GLU A 244 16.98 -26.80 -2.90
C GLU A 244 16.60 -25.89 -4.06
N GLU A 245 15.50 -26.23 -4.76
CA GLU A 245 14.97 -25.43 -5.85
C GLU A 245 14.47 -24.07 -5.36
N ARG A 246 13.86 -24.05 -4.17
CA ARG A 246 13.45 -22.81 -3.50
C ARG A 246 14.65 -21.93 -3.17
N LEU A 247 15.72 -22.48 -2.60
CA LEU A 247 16.94 -21.73 -2.31
C LEU A 247 17.61 -21.18 -3.57
N SER A 248 17.67 -21.99 -4.64
CA SER A 248 18.18 -21.56 -5.95
C SER A 248 17.35 -20.42 -6.55
N ASN A 249 16.01 -20.54 -6.53
CA ASN A 249 15.11 -19.48 -6.97
C ASN A 249 15.26 -18.21 -6.12
N MET A 250 15.37 -18.35 -4.79
CA MET A 250 15.62 -17.22 -3.90
C MET A 250 16.91 -16.47 -4.25
N GLN A 251 18.01 -17.19 -4.53
CA GLN A 251 19.26 -16.59 -4.95
C GLN A 251 19.11 -15.85 -6.29
N ALA A 252 18.41 -16.44 -7.26
CA ALA A 252 18.15 -15.79 -8.55
C ALA A 252 17.35 -14.48 -8.38
N LEU A 253 16.35 -14.47 -7.49
CA LEU A 253 15.56 -13.29 -7.18
C LEU A 253 16.36 -12.21 -6.44
N ASP A 254 17.20 -12.57 -5.47
CA ASP A 254 18.10 -11.61 -4.80
C ASP A 254 19.03 -10.93 -5.83
N ILE A 255 19.67 -11.72 -6.70
CA ILE A 255 20.56 -11.21 -7.75
C ILE A 255 19.81 -10.24 -8.67
N ALA A 256 18.59 -10.61 -9.08
CA ALA A 256 17.76 -9.77 -9.94
C ALA A 256 17.38 -8.44 -9.24
N LEU A 257 16.99 -8.47 -7.96
CA LEU A 257 16.66 -7.28 -7.17
C LEU A 257 17.86 -6.35 -7.02
N ARG A 258 19.04 -6.90 -6.69
CA ARG A 258 20.27 -6.10 -6.55
C ARG A 258 20.72 -5.51 -7.89
N LYS A 259 20.61 -6.27 -8.98
CA LYS A 259 20.89 -5.76 -10.34
C LYS A 259 19.96 -4.62 -10.70
N TRP A 260 18.66 -4.76 -10.42
CA TRP A 260 17.70 -3.68 -10.63
C TRP A 260 18.05 -2.44 -9.79
N ARG A 261 18.40 -2.63 -8.51
CA ARG A 261 18.78 -1.55 -7.59
C ARG A 261 20.00 -0.78 -8.08
N ASN A 262 21.03 -1.49 -8.54
CA ASN A 262 22.28 -0.87 -9.02
C ASN A 262 22.10 -0.09 -10.32
N GLY A 263 21.08 -0.41 -11.11
CA GLY A 263 20.76 0.37 -12.32
C GLY A 263 19.75 1.48 -12.06
N LEU A 264 19.21 1.62 -10.85
CA LEU A 264 18.17 2.61 -10.55
C LEU A 264 18.74 4.03 -10.71
N PRO A 265 18.10 4.91 -11.51
CA PRO A 265 18.57 6.28 -11.69
C PRO A 265 18.71 7.05 -10.39
N ASP A 266 19.73 7.91 -10.28
CA ASP A 266 20.05 8.67 -9.06
C ASP A 266 18.90 9.56 -8.57
N MET A 267 18.01 10.01 -9.47
CA MET A 267 16.80 10.77 -9.11
C MET A 267 15.83 9.98 -8.22
N PHE A 268 15.91 8.65 -8.19
CA PHE A 268 15.12 7.80 -7.30
C PHE A 268 15.90 7.32 -6.07
N ALA A 269 17.14 7.79 -5.88
CA ALA A 269 17.90 7.49 -4.67
C ALA A 269 17.34 8.29 -3.48
N PHE A 270 17.09 7.59 -2.37
CA PHE A 270 16.61 8.22 -1.13
C PHE A 270 17.80 8.80 -0.33
N ASN A 271 18.25 10.00 -0.70
CA ASN A 271 19.35 10.72 -0.05
C ASN A 271 18.96 12.18 0.25
N SER A 272 19.66 12.84 1.18
CA SER A 272 19.31 14.19 1.65
C SER A 272 19.29 15.23 0.52
N THR A 273 20.27 15.16 -0.39
CA THR A 273 20.40 16.09 -1.52
C THR A 273 19.16 16.07 -2.42
N ASN A 274 18.65 14.88 -2.71
CA ASN A 274 17.45 14.68 -3.51
C ASN A 274 16.20 15.17 -2.78
N LEU A 275 16.06 14.84 -1.49
CA LEU A 275 14.87 15.16 -0.70
C LEU A 275 14.63 16.67 -0.50
N GLU A 276 15.69 17.50 -0.50
CA GLU A 276 15.57 18.96 -0.39
C GLU A 276 14.88 19.62 -1.60
N HIS A 277 14.89 18.97 -2.77
CA HIS A 277 14.43 19.54 -4.03
C HIS A 277 13.04 19.04 -4.45
N TYR A 278 12.49 18.04 -3.76
CA TYR A 278 11.27 17.35 -4.16
C TYR A 278 10.01 17.87 -3.46
N GLN A 279 8.90 17.90 -4.21
CA GLN A 279 7.59 18.14 -3.65
C GLN A 279 7.15 16.93 -2.78
N PRO A 280 6.24 17.11 -1.80
CA PRO A 280 5.81 16.03 -0.91
C PRO A 280 5.29 14.75 -1.63
N SER A 281 4.62 14.91 -2.77
CA SER A 281 4.14 13.78 -3.59
C SER A 281 5.28 13.00 -4.24
N GLU A 282 6.33 13.68 -4.69
CA GLU A 282 7.55 13.07 -5.25
C GLU A 282 8.35 12.33 -4.16
N VAL A 283 8.44 12.90 -2.94
CA VAL A 283 9.05 12.23 -1.78
C VAL A 283 8.35 10.90 -1.49
N SER A 284 7.02 10.87 -1.54
CA SER A 284 6.24 9.66 -1.29
C SER A 284 6.47 8.57 -2.35
N GLN A 285 6.65 8.96 -3.62
CA GLN A 285 7.00 8.05 -4.71
C GLN A 285 8.42 7.47 -4.52
N ILE A 286 9.40 8.33 -4.22
CA ILE A 286 10.79 7.91 -3.98
C ILE A 286 10.87 7.01 -2.75
N LEU A 287 10.13 7.32 -1.69
CA LEU A 287 10.03 6.44 -0.54
C LEU A 287 9.48 5.06 -0.95
N LEU A 288 8.38 5.02 -1.71
CA LEU A 288 7.74 3.78 -2.13
C LEU A 288 8.66 2.89 -2.96
N ILE A 289 9.37 3.42 -3.96
CA ILE A 289 10.27 2.62 -4.81
C ILE A 289 11.46 2.05 -4.02
N ASN A 290 11.97 2.79 -3.05
CA ASN A 290 13.02 2.30 -2.15
C ASN A 290 12.46 1.24 -1.18
N ILE A 291 11.27 1.45 -0.63
CA ILE A 291 10.60 0.46 0.23
C ILE A 291 10.31 -0.82 -0.54
N LEU A 292 9.85 -0.77 -1.79
CA LEU A 292 9.61 -1.97 -2.62
C LEU A 292 10.84 -2.86 -2.70
N PHE A 293 12.03 -2.28 -2.89
CA PHE A 293 13.30 -3.01 -2.89
C PHE A 293 13.58 -3.71 -1.56
N HIS A 294 13.60 -2.93 -0.47
CA HIS A 294 13.93 -3.48 0.85
C HIS A 294 12.87 -4.49 1.31
N GLN A 295 11.59 -4.20 1.11
CA GLN A 295 10.49 -5.08 1.45
C GLN A 295 10.58 -6.41 0.70
N SER A 296 11.00 -6.39 -0.57
CA SER A 296 11.17 -7.61 -1.37
C SER A 296 12.26 -8.51 -0.83
N LEU A 297 13.44 -7.97 -0.51
CA LEU A 297 14.53 -8.76 0.09
C LEU A 297 14.17 -9.21 1.51
N CYS A 298 13.50 -8.34 2.26
CA CYS A 298 12.98 -8.61 3.59
C CYS A 298 12.08 -9.86 3.61
N VAL A 299 10.99 -9.88 2.81
CA VAL A 299 10.11 -11.06 2.74
C VAL A 299 10.78 -12.26 2.06
N LEU A 300 11.68 -12.00 1.09
CA LEU A 300 12.39 -13.05 0.38
C LEU A 300 13.14 -13.96 1.35
N HIS A 301 13.98 -13.33 2.15
CA HIS A 301 14.83 -14.02 3.10
C HIS A 301 14.09 -14.45 4.38
N ALA A 302 13.13 -13.66 4.87
CA ALA A 302 12.33 -14.05 6.04
C ALA A 302 11.50 -15.33 5.80
N SER A 303 11.16 -15.62 4.53
CA SER A 303 10.33 -16.77 4.17
C SER A 303 10.88 -18.12 4.61
N ILE A 304 12.20 -18.21 4.89
CA ILE A 304 12.88 -19.42 5.36
C ILE A 304 13.34 -19.34 6.83
N ILE A 305 12.81 -18.40 7.62
CA ILE A 305 13.19 -18.21 9.01
C ILE A 305 11.98 -18.47 9.91
N PRO A 306 11.93 -19.61 10.63
CA PRO A 306 10.83 -19.94 11.52
C PRO A 306 10.60 -18.89 12.61
N LEU A 307 11.65 -18.31 13.17
CA LEU A 307 11.54 -17.25 14.18
C LEU A 307 10.80 -16.00 13.66
N PHE A 308 10.86 -15.71 12.35
CA PHE A 308 10.22 -14.52 11.76
C PHE A 308 8.83 -14.81 11.19
N THR A 309 8.63 -16.01 10.66
CA THR A 309 7.44 -16.32 9.85
C THR A 309 6.72 -17.59 10.27
N PHE A 310 7.08 -18.18 11.41
CA PHE A 310 6.41 -19.35 12.00
C PHE A 310 6.32 -20.56 11.04
N CYS A 311 7.27 -20.65 10.11
CA CYS A 311 7.28 -21.70 9.10
C CYS A 311 8.01 -22.94 9.56
N ARG A 312 7.66 -24.10 8.98
CA ARG A 312 8.42 -25.34 9.18
C ARG A 312 9.47 -25.52 8.11
N ILE A 313 10.70 -25.79 8.51
CA ILE A 313 11.82 -26.03 7.62
C ILE A 313 12.55 -27.29 8.06
N ARG A 314 13.06 -28.04 7.08
CA ARG A 314 13.83 -29.25 7.36
C ARG A 314 15.24 -28.88 7.84
N PRO A 315 15.82 -29.66 8.77
CA PRO A 315 17.22 -29.51 9.16
C PRO A 315 18.18 -29.60 7.97
N GLY A 316 19.38 -28.99 8.08
CA GLY A 316 20.44 -29.06 7.06
C GLY A 316 20.58 -27.83 6.17
N CYS A 317 19.95 -26.70 6.52
CA CYS A 317 20.10 -25.42 5.80
C CYS A 317 20.53 -24.26 6.72
N GLU A 318 21.15 -24.58 7.86
CA GLU A 318 21.47 -23.66 8.95
C GLU A 318 22.28 -22.44 8.46
N ASP A 319 23.35 -22.68 7.69
CA ASP A 319 24.19 -21.61 7.14
C ASP A 319 23.41 -20.66 6.22
N ALA A 320 22.49 -21.20 5.42
CA ALA A 320 21.65 -20.41 4.52
C ALA A 320 20.59 -19.62 5.30
N GLN A 321 20.07 -20.20 6.40
CA GLN A 321 19.14 -19.55 7.31
C GLN A 321 19.81 -18.39 8.04
N ILE A 322 21.01 -18.57 8.60
CA ILE A 322 21.73 -17.48 9.30
C ILE A 322 21.94 -16.28 8.35
N ARG A 323 22.48 -16.52 7.14
CA ARG A 323 22.69 -15.44 6.16
C ARG A 323 21.39 -14.77 5.72
N SER A 324 20.33 -15.56 5.53
CA SER A 324 19.02 -15.02 5.17
C SER A 324 18.38 -14.25 6.33
N ALA A 325 18.51 -14.72 7.56
CA ALA A 325 18.00 -14.03 8.73
C ALA A 325 18.68 -12.66 8.88
N GLN A 326 20.00 -12.59 8.73
CA GLN A 326 20.72 -11.32 8.75
C GLN A 326 20.26 -10.40 7.62
N THR A 327 20.14 -10.92 6.39
CA THR A 327 19.68 -10.12 5.25
C THR A 327 18.28 -9.57 5.49
N ALA A 328 17.33 -10.39 5.95
CA ALA A 328 15.98 -9.94 6.25
C ALA A 328 15.97 -8.86 7.35
N PHE A 329 16.75 -9.07 8.42
CA PHE A 329 16.88 -8.13 9.53
C PHE A 329 17.48 -6.79 9.09
N ASP A 330 18.56 -6.80 8.32
CA ASP A 330 19.19 -5.60 7.77
C ASP A 330 18.19 -4.81 6.91
N HIS A 331 17.49 -5.48 5.99
CA HIS A 331 16.51 -4.82 5.13
C HIS A 331 15.30 -4.30 5.93
N ALA A 332 14.88 -4.98 7.01
CA ALA A 332 13.88 -4.48 7.94
C ALA A 332 14.33 -3.20 8.65
N GLN A 333 15.58 -3.13 9.12
CA GLN A 333 16.15 -1.93 9.72
C GLN A 333 16.26 -0.77 8.72
N HIS A 334 16.60 -1.05 7.46
CA HIS A 334 16.63 -0.03 6.41
C HIS A 334 15.24 0.55 6.15
N ILE A 335 14.19 -0.27 6.11
CA ILE A 335 12.80 0.22 6.01
C ILE A 335 12.51 1.19 7.16
N SER A 336 12.78 0.80 8.41
CA SER A 336 12.56 1.67 9.58
C SER A 336 13.34 2.99 9.50
N SER A 337 14.58 2.95 9.03
CA SER A 337 15.39 4.17 8.85
C SER A 337 14.83 5.10 7.78
N LEU A 338 14.36 4.56 6.65
CA LEU A 338 13.71 5.34 5.59
C LEU A 338 12.42 5.99 6.11
N LEU A 339 11.61 5.22 6.84
CA LEU A 339 10.38 5.72 7.46
C LEU A 339 10.67 6.84 8.46
N GLN A 340 11.66 6.67 9.35
CA GLN A 340 12.05 7.67 10.34
C GLN A 340 12.43 9.01 9.68
N LYS A 341 13.19 8.96 8.57
CA LYS A 341 13.59 10.16 7.83
C LYS A 341 12.38 10.91 7.24
N CYS A 342 11.37 10.19 6.74
CA CYS A 342 10.14 10.81 6.22
C CYS A 342 9.18 11.29 7.30
N MET A 343 9.32 10.85 8.56
CA MET A 343 8.42 11.31 9.62
C MET A 343 8.55 12.80 9.91
N ALA A 344 9.74 13.38 9.66
CA ALA A 344 9.99 14.81 9.84
C ALA A 344 9.24 15.67 8.80
N SER A 345 9.01 15.18 7.57
CA SER A 345 8.46 15.96 6.45
C SER A 345 6.94 16.13 6.44
N HIS A 346 6.22 15.67 7.48
CA HIS A 346 4.77 15.90 7.67
C HIS A 346 3.88 15.49 6.48
N SER A 347 4.33 14.55 5.63
CA SER A 347 3.48 14.03 4.55
C SER A 347 2.36 13.17 5.13
N GLU A 348 1.14 13.71 5.05
CA GLU A 348 -0.09 12.99 5.35
C GLU A 348 -0.49 12.18 4.10
N GLY A 349 -0.59 10.85 4.22
CA GLY A 349 -1.02 9.99 3.12
C GLY A 349 0.03 9.03 2.58
N HIS A 350 0.57 8.16 3.45
CA HIS A 350 1.39 7.04 2.99
C HIS A 350 0.51 6.00 2.28
N SER A 351 1.04 5.38 1.22
CA SER A 351 0.41 4.23 0.56
C SER A 351 0.18 3.10 1.58
N GLY A 352 -0.93 2.35 1.45
CA GLY A 352 -1.18 1.18 2.28
C GLY A 352 0.00 0.19 2.27
N PHE A 353 0.72 0.08 1.15
CA PHE A 353 1.91 -0.76 1.03
C PHE A 353 3.06 -0.33 1.96
N ILE A 354 3.20 0.97 2.23
CA ILE A 354 4.19 1.50 3.18
C ILE A 354 3.84 1.06 4.59
N GLY A 355 2.56 1.18 4.97
CA GLY A 355 2.06 0.69 6.26
C GLY A 355 2.28 -0.81 6.44
N TYR A 356 2.05 -1.59 5.39
CA TYR A 356 2.35 -3.03 5.39
C TYR A 356 3.84 -3.33 5.57
N SER A 357 4.70 -2.59 4.85
CA SER A 357 6.15 -2.78 4.96
C SER A 357 6.66 -2.43 6.36
N ALA A 358 6.07 -1.42 7.01
CA ALA A 358 6.33 -1.11 8.42
C ALA A 358 5.93 -2.27 9.35
N TYR A 359 4.79 -2.92 9.10
CA TYR A 359 4.36 -4.11 9.83
C TYR A 359 5.35 -5.27 9.67
N CYS A 360 5.71 -5.65 8.44
CA CYS A 360 6.67 -6.74 8.18
C CYS A 360 8.04 -6.46 8.79
N SER A 361 8.53 -5.23 8.64
CA SER A 361 9.78 -4.78 9.26
C SER A 361 9.75 -4.91 10.79
N SER A 362 8.63 -4.57 11.42
CA SER A 362 8.45 -4.77 12.86
C SER A 362 8.40 -6.25 13.23
N ALA A 363 7.65 -7.07 12.51
CA ALA A 363 7.50 -8.50 12.79
C ALA A 363 8.86 -9.23 12.82
N ILE A 364 9.76 -8.90 11.90
CA ILE A 364 11.12 -9.46 11.85
C ILE A 364 12.00 -8.98 13.02
N GLN A 365 11.78 -7.76 13.50
CA GLN A 365 12.58 -7.16 14.57
C GLN A 365 12.05 -7.48 15.98
N LEU A 366 10.80 -7.91 16.13
CA LEU A 366 10.17 -8.22 17.42
C LEU A 366 10.95 -9.21 18.30
N PRO A 367 11.51 -10.33 17.78
CA PRO A 367 12.30 -11.26 18.58
C PRO A 367 13.51 -10.62 19.27
N PHE A 368 14.01 -9.51 18.71
CA PHE A 368 15.23 -8.83 19.17
C PHE A 368 14.97 -7.76 20.23
N LEU A 369 13.71 -7.54 20.64
CA LEU A 369 13.38 -6.60 21.73
C LEU A 369 14.04 -6.97 23.07
N TRP A 370 14.24 -8.27 23.32
CA TRP A 370 14.85 -8.81 24.53
C TRP A 370 16.25 -9.40 24.27
N CYS A 371 16.94 -8.88 23.26
CA CYS A 371 18.30 -9.29 22.94
C CYS A 371 19.26 -8.93 24.09
N GLN A 372 20.26 -9.79 24.33
CA GLN A 372 21.31 -9.55 25.34
C GLN A 372 22.22 -8.40 24.93
N SER A 373 22.41 -8.20 23.62
CA SER A 373 23.09 -7.04 23.05
C SER A 373 22.24 -5.78 23.24
N PRO A 374 22.66 -4.81 24.07
CA PRO A 374 21.86 -3.63 24.38
C PRO A 374 21.67 -2.74 23.14
N ASP A 375 22.65 -2.70 22.23
CA ASP A 375 22.59 -1.91 21.00
C ASP A 375 21.53 -2.45 20.03
N VAL A 376 21.47 -3.78 19.88
CA VAL A 376 20.47 -4.45 19.04
C VAL A 376 19.07 -4.26 19.62
N ALA A 377 18.91 -4.45 20.93
CA ALA A 377 17.62 -4.26 21.60
C ALA A 377 17.12 -2.80 21.53
N ALA A 378 18.01 -1.83 21.76
CA ALA A 378 17.69 -0.41 21.66
C ALA A 378 17.30 -0.01 20.22
N LYS A 379 18.04 -0.49 19.22
CA LYS A 379 17.74 -0.22 17.81
C LYS A 379 16.42 -0.86 17.36
N ALA A 380 16.18 -2.12 17.74
CA ALA A 380 14.89 -2.78 17.48
C ALA A 380 13.72 -2.01 18.10
N THR A 381 13.88 -1.54 19.34
CA THR A 381 12.87 -0.72 20.04
C THR A 381 12.59 0.59 19.29
N ALA A 382 13.63 1.34 18.92
CA ALA A 382 13.48 2.60 18.18
C ALA A 382 12.81 2.41 16.80
N ASN A 383 13.20 1.34 16.09
CA ASN A 383 12.64 0.99 14.79
C ASN A 383 11.16 0.60 14.88
N ILE A 384 10.81 -0.27 15.84
CA ILE A 384 9.42 -0.71 16.04
C ILE A 384 8.54 0.47 16.45
N LYS A 385 9.04 1.39 17.29
CA LYS A 385 8.31 2.62 17.64
C LYS A 385 8.01 3.48 16.42
N THR A 386 9.00 3.70 15.56
CA THR A 386 8.83 4.44 14.30
C THR A 386 7.81 3.75 13.39
N ASN A 387 7.97 2.44 13.17
CA ASN A 387 7.08 1.66 12.34
C ASN A 387 5.63 1.68 12.86
N ALA A 388 5.42 1.55 14.18
CA ALA A 388 4.10 1.60 14.80
C ALA A 388 3.41 2.96 14.57
N GLN A 389 4.15 4.07 14.63
CA GLN A 389 3.61 5.39 14.31
C GLN A 389 3.17 5.49 12.83
N VAL A 390 3.96 4.93 11.90
CA VAL A 390 3.60 4.87 10.47
C VAL A 390 2.37 4.00 10.24
N ILE A 391 2.30 2.82 10.87
CA ILE A 391 1.13 1.93 10.80
C ILE A 391 -0.11 2.66 11.28
N ARG A 392 -0.05 3.31 12.45
CA ARG A 392 -1.18 4.06 13.01
C ARG A 392 -1.63 5.20 12.10
N ARG A 393 -0.70 6.01 11.58
CA ARG A 393 -1.00 7.11 10.64
C ARG A 393 -1.64 6.60 9.35
N THR A 394 -1.10 5.53 8.78
CA THR A 394 -1.61 4.92 7.54
C THR A 394 -2.95 4.23 7.80
N GLY A 395 -3.12 3.59 8.96
CA GLY A 395 -4.32 2.88 9.37
C GLY A 395 -5.56 3.76 9.52
N LYS A 396 -5.39 5.07 9.73
CA LYS A 396 -6.49 6.05 9.67
C LYS A 396 -7.23 6.02 8.33
N HIS A 397 -6.50 5.75 7.26
CA HIS A 397 -7.03 5.77 5.91
C HIS A 397 -7.17 4.37 5.31
N TRP A 398 -6.46 3.36 5.81
CA TRP A 398 -6.47 2.02 5.21
C TRP A 398 -6.89 0.98 6.25
N LYS A 399 -8.10 0.40 6.09
CA LYS A 399 -8.67 -0.54 7.07
C LYS A 399 -7.78 -1.76 7.32
N LEU A 400 -7.12 -2.29 6.29
CA LEU A 400 -6.20 -3.42 6.46
C LEU A 400 -5.06 -3.07 7.41
N ILE A 401 -4.47 -1.89 7.24
CA ILE A 401 -3.32 -1.44 8.04
C ILE A 401 -3.73 -1.18 9.49
N SER A 402 -4.95 -0.68 9.72
CA SER A 402 -5.54 -0.62 11.07
C SER A 402 -5.67 -2.02 11.70
N GLY A 403 -5.96 -3.05 10.90
CA GLY A 403 -5.93 -4.45 11.33
C GLY A 403 -4.53 -4.94 11.70
N LEU A 404 -3.53 -4.63 10.88
CA LEU A 404 -2.13 -5.00 11.13
C LEU A 404 -1.56 -4.39 12.41
N GLU A 405 -2.05 -3.24 12.85
CA GLU A 405 -1.70 -2.67 14.17
C GLU A 405 -2.11 -3.61 15.32
N LYS A 406 -3.28 -4.25 15.21
CA LYS A 406 -3.73 -5.25 16.19
C LYS A 406 -2.86 -6.49 16.13
N HIS A 407 -2.59 -7.00 14.93
CA HIS A 407 -1.71 -8.14 14.71
C HIS A 407 -0.29 -7.93 15.27
N LEU A 408 0.26 -6.72 15.12
CA LEU A 408 1.58 -6.39 15.66
C LEU A 408 1.62 -6.51 17.19
N ARG A 409 0.54 -6.10 17.88
CA ARG A 409 0.43 -6.25 19.34
C ARG A 409 0.38 -7.72 19.74
N SER A 410 -0.39 -8.52 19.02
CA SER A 410 -0.47 -9.98 19.25
C SER A 410 0.89 -10.67 19.07
N LEU A 411 1.61 -10.34 18.00
CA LEU A 411 2.95 -10.85 17.76
C LEU A 411 3.93 -10.43 18.86
N ARG A 412 3.92 -9.16 19.27
CA ARG A 412 4.77 -8.67 20.38
C ARG A 412 4.52 -9.49 21.64
N ARG A 413 3.25 -9.68 22.00
CA ARG A 413 2.86 -10.42 23.20
C ARG A 413 3.28 -11.88 23.13
N TYR A 414 3.15 -12.52 21.96
CA TYR A 414 3.66 -13.88 21.76
C TYR A 414 5.16 -13.96 22.02
N HIS A 415 5.98 -13.06 21.45
CA HIS A 415 7.42 -13.07 21.68
C HIS A 415 7.80 -12.74 23.13
N GLU A 416 7.03 -11.88 23.81
CA GLU A 416 7.20 -11.56 25.23
C GLU A 416 6.98 -12.81 26.12
N VAL A 417 5.88 -13.53 25.89
CA VAL A 417 5.54 -14.75 26.66
C VAL A 417 6.50 -15.90 26.34
N SER A 418 6.99 -15.99 25.10
CA SER A 418 7.95 -17.02 24.69
C SER A 418 9.31 -16.89 25.38
N GLY A 419 9.61 -15.73 25.99
CA GLY A 419 10.80 -15.54 26.83
C GLY A 419 12.11 -15.68 26.07
N TYR A 420 12.15 -15.29 24.79
CA TYR A 420 13.37 -15.32 23.99
C TYR A 420 14.44 -14.42 24.60
N SER A 421 15.69 -14.90 24.65
CA SER A 421 16.87 -14.11 25.00
C SER A 421 17.95 -14.39 23.96
N LEU A 422 17.85 -13.70 22.83
CA LEU A 422 18.79 -13.83 21.72
C LEU A 422 20.12 -13.17 22.11
N GLN A 423 21.23 -13.79 21.74
CA GLN A 423 22.57 -13.31 22.10
C GLN A 423 22.86 -11.95 21.46
N ASP A 424 22.59 -11.82 20.16
CA ASP A 424 22.90 -10.64 19.37
C ASP A 424 22.05 -10.63 18.08
N GLU A 425 22.46 -9.86 17.06
CA GLU A 425 21.88 -9.89 15.71
C GLU A 425 21.95 -11.28 15.03
N PRO A 426 21.16 -11.55 13.98
CA PRO A 426 20.99 -12.90 13.43
C PRO A 426 22.27 -13.65 13.04
N CYS A 427 23.31 -12.94 12.58
CA CYS A 427 24.57 -13.57 12.20
C CYS A 427 25.39 -14.10 13.39
N ASN A 428 25.07 -13.62 14.60
CA ASN A 428 25.76 -13.90 15.85
C ASN A 428 24.94 -14.77 16.81
N VAL A 429 23.80 -15.32 16.37
CA VAL A 429 23.00 -16.29 17.14
C VAL A 429 23.15 -17.71 16.59
N ASP A 430 22.93 -18.70 17.45
CA ASP A 430 22.86 -20.11 17.02
C ASP A 430 21.69 -20.32 16.05
N ALA A 431 21.89 -21.10 15.00
CA ALA A 431 20.84 -21.49 14.06
C ALA A 431 19.63 -22.13 14.76
N ALA A 432 19.83 -22.81 15.89
CA ALA A 432 18.75 -23.38 16.70
C ALA A 432 17.78 -22.28 17.21
N GLU A 433 18.27 -21.08 17.54
CA GLU A 433 17.43 -19.96 17.98
C GLU A 433 16.55 -19.43 16.84
N LEU A 434 17.08 -19.37 15.63
CA LEU A 434 16.33 -18.97 14.43
C LEU A 434 15.22 -19.97 14.06
N ASN A 435 15.33 -21.20 14.55
CA ASN A 435 14.36 -22.27 14.36
C ASN A 435 13.45 -22.48 15.60
N ARG A 436 13.61 -21.67 16.66
CA ARG A 436 12.86 -21.79 17.92
C ARG A 436 11.44 -21.23 17.78
N CYS A 437 10.52 -22.07 17.29
CA CYS A 437 9.09 -21.74 17.17
C CYS A 437 8.22 -22.83 17.81
N SER A 438 7.23 -22.45 18.63
CA SER A 438 6.35 -23.40 19.33
C SER A 438 5.36 -24.14 18.42
N GLY A 439 5.14 -23.65 17.19
CA GLY A 439 4.16 -24.20 16.25
C GLY A 439 4.36 -23.78 14.81
N SER A 440 3.43 -24.18 13.93
CA SER A 440 3.27 -23.62 12.58
C SER A 440 2.01 -22.79 12.59
N PHE A 441 2.11 -21.51 12.27
CA PHE A 441 0.99 -20.58 12.28
C PHE A 441 0.83 -20.01 10.87
N ASP A 442 0.02 -20.69 10.06
CA ASP A 442 -0.08 -20.42 8.63
C ASP A 442 -0.64 -19.02 8.35
N ARG A 443 -1.65 -18.56 9.11
CA ARG A 443 -2.16 -17.18 8.96
C ARG A 443 -1.15 -16.15 9.43
N THR A 444 -0.45 -16.42 10.51
CA THR A 444 0.60 -15.54 11.00
C THR A 444 1.70 -15.39 9.95
N ARG A 445 2.12 -16.49 9.32
CA ARG A 445 3.01 -16.50 8.16
C ARG A 445 2.46 -15.67 7.00
N THR A 446 1.19 -15.88 6.63
CA THR A 446 0.50 -15.14 5.57
C THR A 446 0.46 -13.64 5.85
N SER A 447 0.27 -13.22 7.10
CA SER A 447 0.27 -11.80 7.46
C SER A 447 1.62 -11.13 7.16
N VAL A 448 2.74 -11.85 7.31
CA VAL A 448 4.09 -11.30 7.10
C VAL A 448 4.55 -11.42 5.65
N LEU A 449 4.13 -12.48 4.94
CA LEU A 449 4.64 -12.80 3.60
C LEU A 449 3.68 -12.50 2.45
N GLY A 450 2.37 -12.44 2.72
CA GLY A 450 1.32 -12.48 1.70
C GLY A 450 0.56 -11.18 1.47
N HIS A 451 1.03 -10.02 1.94
CA HIS A 451 0.31 -8.73 1.85
C HIS A 451 -1.20 -8.81 2.15
N ASN A 452 -2.04 -8.95 1.11
CA ASN A 452 -3.49 -9.00 1.20
C ASN A 452 -4.07 -10.41 1.34
N ASP A 453 -3.25 -11.45 1.26
CA ASP A 453 -3.64 -12.84 1.43
C ASP A 453 -4.30 -13.09 2.79
N ILE A 454 -3.98 -12.27 3.80
CA ILE A 454 -4.55 -12.36 5.15
C ILE A 454 -6.06 -12.08 5.18
N ILE A 455 -6.59 -11.40 4.16
CA ILE A 455 -8.02 -11.11 3.98
C ILE A 455 -8.80 -12.41 3.68
N TRP A 456 -8.12 -13.43 3.18
CA TRP A 456 -8.69 -14.74 2.96
C TRP A 456 -8.58 -15.61 4.22
N LYS A 457 -9.63 -16.37 4.47
CA LYS A 457 -9.79 -17.32 5.57
C LYS A 457 -10.23 -18.66 4.98
N TYR A 458 -9.25 -19.55 4.79
CA TYR A 458 -9.48 -20.92 4.29
C TYR A 458 -10.33 -20.96 3.00
N GLY A 459 -10.03 -20.08 2.04
CA GLY A 459 -10.74 -19.97 0.76
C GLY A 459 -12.01 -19.12 0.80
N GLN A 460 -12.41 -18.60 1.96
CA GLN A 460 -13.50 -17.62 2.09
C GLN A 460 -12.92 -16.25 2.36
N MET A 461 -13.47 -15.21 1.73
CA MET A 461 -13.03 -13.85 2.00
C MET A 461 -13.79 -13.27 3.19
N SER A 462 -13.07 -12.62 4.09
CA SER A 462 -13.60 -12.04 5.32
C SER A 462 -14.76 -11.08 5.13
N GLU A 463 -15.59 -10.98 6.16
CA GLU A 463 -16.70 -10.03 6.20
C GLU A 463 -16.20 -8.58 6.23
N CYS A 464 -17.10 -7.64 5.92
CA CYS A 464 -16.77 -6.22 5.85
C CYS A 464 -16.07 -5.74 7.14
N GLY A 465 -14.85 -5.23 6.99
CA GLY A 465 -14.08 -4.66 8.10
C GLY A 465 -13.62 -5.68 9.14
N GLU A 466 -13.88 -6.98 8.95
CA GLU A 466 -13.39 -8.04 9.83
C GLU A 466 -11.87 -8.07 9.78
N ILE A 467 -11.25 -7.97 10.95
CA ILE A 467 -9.81 -8.20 11.14
C ILE A 467 -9.69 -9.61 11.69
N VAL A 468 -9.29 -10.55 10.83
CA VAL A 468 -9.19 -11.95 11.24
C VAL A 468 -8.06 -12.12 12.23
N LYS A 469 -8.33 -12.83 13.33
CA LYS A 469 -7.32 -13.19 14.34
C LYS A 469 -6.19 -14.03 13.74
N LEU A 470 -4.99 -13.85 14.30
CA LEU A 470 -3.82 -14.70 14.06
C LEU A 470 -3.87 -15.91 15.00
N GLU A 471 -3.19 -17.01 14.67
CA GLU A 471 -3.16 -18.17 15.56
C GLU A 471 -2.46 -17.86 16.90
N VAL A 472 -1.49 -16.95 16.88
CA VAL A 472 -0.81 -16.49 18.10
C VAL A 472 -1.75 -15.82 19.10
N ASP A 473 -2.92 -15.30 18.67
CA ASP A 473 -3.92 -14.73 19.58
C ASP A 473 -4.48 -15.78 20.56
N CYS A 474 -4.54 -17.04 20.13
CA CYS A 474 -5.08 -18.14 20.92
C CYS A 474 -4.08 -18.70 21.93
N GLU A 475 -2.78 -18.75 21.58
CA GLU A 475 -1.71 -19.25 22.44
C GLU A 475 -1.44 -18.34 23.64
N VAL A 476 -1.73 -17.04 23.48
CA VAL A 476 -1.36 -15.99 24.43
C VAL A 476 -2.39 -15.81 25.55
N GLY A 477 -3.55 -16.49 25.49
CA GLY A 477 -4.52 -16.63 26.58
C GLY A 477 -4.76 -15.37 27.40
N GLY A 478 -5.50 -14.38 26.87
CA GLY A 478 -5.76 -13.16 27.65
C GLY A 478 -6.56 -12.03 26.99
N LEU A 479 -7.02 -12.16 25.74
CA LEU A 479 -8.02 -11.22 25.25
C LEU A 479 -9.35 -11.57 25.93
N GLN A 480 -9.74 -10.76 26.92
CA GLN A 480 -11.15 -10.62 27.28
C GLN A 480 -11.93 -10.42 25.97
N GLU A 481 -13.06 -11.12 25.83
CA GLU A 481 -13.91 -11.04 24.64
C GLU A 481 -14.39 -9.60 24.44
N ASP A 482 -13.60 -8.76 23.80
CA ASP A 482 -14.13 -7.66 23.02
C ASP A 482 -14.83 -8.34 21.85
N GLY A 483 -16.13 -8.58 22.05
CA GLY A 483 -17.03 -9.11 21.04
C GLY A 483 -16.70 -8.44 19.72
N GLY A 484 -16.48 -9.25 18.68
CA GLY A 484 -16.13 -8.75 17.36
C GLY A 484 -17.05 -7.57 17.04
N LEU A 485 -16.46 -6.38 16.92
CA LEU A 485 -17.23 -5.19 16.60
C LEU A 485 -17.76 -5.41 15.19
N ALA A 486 -19.00 -5.87 15.09
CA ALA A 486 -19.79 -5.76 13.89
C ALA A 486 -19.95 -4.26 13.63
N CYS A 487 -19.02 -3.67 12.88
CA CYS A 487 -19.18 -2.33 12.34
C CYS A 487 -20.22 -2.43 11.23
N THR A 488 -21.48 -2.25 11.59
CA THR A 488 -22.51 -1.87 10.62
C THR A 488 -22.09 -0.54 9.97
N THR A 489 -22.44 -0.39 8.70
CA THR A 489 -22.06 0.69 7.78
C THR A 489 -22.42 2.12 8.23
N THR A 490 -23.00 2.29 9.41
CA THR A 490 -23.46 3.57 9.96
C THR A 490 -22.62 4.12 11.13
N ASP A 491 -21.66 3.38 11.66
CA ASP A 491 -20.87 3.82 12.83
C ASP A 491 -19.38 3.93 12.49
N LEU A 492 -19.02 4.97 11.73
CA LEU A 492 -17.72 5.62 11.90
C LEU A 492 -17.88 6.52 13.14
N PRO A 493 -17.17 6.27 14.25
CA PRO A 493 -17.29 7.15 15.41
C PRO A 493 -16.90 8.57 15.03
N SER A 494 -17.69 9.54 15.50
CA SER A 494 -17.33 10.96 15.40
C SER A 494 -15.97 11.19 16.04
N TRP A 495 -15.17 12.01 15.36
CA TRP A 495 -13.73 12.21 15.47
C TRP A 495 -13.14 12.72 16.80
N ASN A 496 -13.81 12.61 17.96
CA ASN A 496 -13.31 13.24 19.21
C ASN A 496 -13.22 12.42 20.49
N ASP A 497 -13.59 11.13 20.56
CA ASP A 497 -13.53 10.40 21.85
C ASP A 497 -12.79 9.06 21.75
N ILE A 498 -11.45 9.10 21.68
CA ILE A 498 -10.59 8.00 22.17
C ILE A 498 -9.37 8.63 22.89
N PRO A 499 -9.19 8.43 24.21
CA PRO A 499 -8.15 9.10 24.98
C PRO A 499 -6.72 8.81 24.48
N ILE A 500 -5.85 9.79 24.69
CA ILE A 500 -4.39 9.75 24.47
C ILE A 500 -3.71 8.59 25.25
N ASP A 501 -4.41 8.03 26.24
CA ASP A 501 -4.00 6.97 27.17
C ASP A 501 -3.63 5.62 26.50
N VAL A 502 -3.95 5.40 25.22
CA VAL A 502 -3.58 4.16 24.47
C VAL A 502 -2.11 4.16 24.01
N MET A 503 -1.44 5.32 24.00
CA MET A 503 0.02 5.37 23.82
C MET A 503 0.73 4.75 25.03
N ASP A 504 0.17 4.92 26.23
CA ASP A 504 0.74 4.41 27.47
C ASP A 504 0.61 2.89 27.57
N ASP A 505 -0.44 2.25 27.04
CA ASP A 505 -0.55 0.78 27.04
C ASP A 505 0.42 0.07 26.06
N ILE A 506 0.79 0.72 24.95
CA ILE A 506 1.83 0.21 24.03
C ILE A 506 3.24 0.48 24.59
N LEU A 507 3.37 1.52 25.43
CA LEU A 507 4.63 1.99 25.99
C LEU A 507 4.85 1.60 27.47
N ALA A 508 3.88 0.98 28.15
CA ALA A 508 3.86 0.78 29.60
C ALA A 508 5.07 0.02 30.16
N PRO A 509 5.70 -0.96 29.46
CA PRO A 509 6.89 -1.61 29.98
C PRO A 509 8.20 -0.86 29.68
N PHE A 510 8.17 0.23 28.90
CA PHE A 510 9.34 1.07 28.62
C PHE A 510 9.49 2.22 29.62
N CYS A 511 8.53 2.40 30.52
CA CYS A 511 8.63 3.35 31.63
C CYS A 511 9.27 2.65 32.83
N ILE A 512 10.57 2.87 33.03
CA ILE A 512 11.10 2.89 34.39
C ILE A 512 10.42 4.09 35.07
N HIS A 513 9.72 3.83 36.16
CA HIS A 513 8.97 4.82 36.92
C HIS A 513 9.85 6.03 37.30
N ASP A 514 9.22 7.20 37.16
CA ASP A 514 9.54 8.53 37.69
C ASP A 514 10.70 9.30 37.03
N ASP A 515 10.32 10.26 36.16
CA ASP A 515 10.86 11.63 36.04
C ASP A 515 10.92 12.21 34.60
N LEU A 516 9.85 12.05 33.81
CA LEU A 516 9.67 12.82 32.57
C LEU A 516 9.33 14.30 32.84
N GLU A 517 8.70 14.61 33.97
CA GLU A 517 8.36 15.99 34.36
C GLU A 517 9.54 16.75 34.99
N ASN A 518 10.44 16.07 35.73
CA ASN A 518 11.64 16.70 36.29
C ASN A 518 12.71 17.02 35.22
N PHE A 519 12.73 16.31 34.08
CA PHE A 519 13.66 16.61 32.98
C PHE A 519 13.28 17.88 32.20
N LEU A 520 12.00 18.26 32.20
CA LEU A 520 11.51 19.46 31.51
C LEU A 520 11.52 20.72 32.39
N ALA A 521 11.69 20.57 33.71
CA ALA A 521 11.69 21.66 34.68
C ALA A 521 12.98 21.69 35.51
N GLY A 522 14.11 22.10 34.93
CA GLY A 522 15.32 22.29 35.73
C GLY A 522 16.54 22.76 34.95
N GLY A 523 16.67 24.07 34.78
CA GLY A 523 17.98 24.67 34.49
C GLY A 523 18.91 24.49 35.68
N TYR A 524 20.08 23.91 35.47
CA TYR A 524 21.17 23.98 36.46
C TYR A 524 21.76 25.40 36.46
N PRO A 525 22.17 25.88 37.64
CA PRO A 525 23.62 25.91 37.82
C PRO A 525 24.09 25.45 39.21
N TYR A 526 25.27 24.83 39.16
CA TYR A 526 26.19 24.35 40.21
C TYR A 526 25.97 22.93 40.75
#